data_AF-A0A8T2XYV8-F1
#
_entry.id   AF-A0A8T2XYV8-F1
#
_cell.length_a   1.000
_cell.length_b   1.000
_cell.length_c   1.000
_cell.angle_alpha   90.00
_cell.angle_beta   90.00
_cell.angle_gamma   90.00
#
_symmetry.space_group_name_H-M   'P 1'
#
loop_
_entity.id
_entity.type
_entity.pdbx_description
1 polymer ?
#
loop_
_entity_poly.entity_id
_entity_poly.type
_entity_poly.pdbx_seq_one_letter_code
_entity_poly.pdbx_strand_id
1 'polypeptide(L)'
;MIDHISYWLWQIRCKNTTLCSSRGTRVIVTDLNSNNQTDFVLSSRAFMAMANKGMGQDVLKHGILDVEYKRVPCEYKNQNLAVRVEESSKKPNYLAIKLLYQGGQTEVVAMDVAKVGSSNWGFMSRNHGAVWDTDRVPAGALQFRFVVTAGFDGKWIWAQKVLPEDWKPGMTYDSGVQITDIAQEGCSPCDDGVWK
;
A
#
# COMPACT_ATOMS: atom_id res chain seq x y z
N MET A 1 -7.15 -0.57 14.02
CA MET A 1 -6.26 0.61 13.97
C MET A 1 -5.34 0.41 12.77
N ILE A 2 -5.45 1.25 11.74
CA ILE A 2 -4.53 1.20 10.59
C ILE A 2 -3.31 2.03 11.00
N ASP A 3 -2.34 1.41 11.67
CA ASP A 3 -1.24 2.16 12.29
C ASP A 3 -0.25 2.73 11.27
N HIS A 4 -0.19 2.18 10.05
CA HIS A 4 0.70 2.67 9.01
C HIS A 4 0.02 2.64 7.63
N ILE A 5 0.06 3.77 6.91
CA ILE A 5 -0.45 3.89 5.54
C ILE A 5 0.46 3.06 4.62
N SER A 6 0.10 1.80 4.42
CA SER A 6 0.47 1.04 3.23
C SER A 6 -0.65 1.21 2.22
N TYR A 7 -0.36 1.13 0.92
CA TYR A 7 -1.34 1.32 -0.16
C TYR A 7 -2.39 0.18 -0.20
N TRP A 8 -3.25 0.14 0.81
CA TRP A 8 -4.28 -0.87 0.97
C TRP A 8 -5.47 -0.53 0.08
N LEU A 9 -5.85 -1.49 -0.76
CA LEU A 9 -7.10 -1.42 -1.49
C LEU A 9 -8.22 -2.03 -0.65
N TRP A 10 -9.27 -1.24 -0.45
CA TRP A 10 -10.48 -1.64 0.24
C TRP A 10 -11.65 -1.60 -0.71
N GLN A 11 -12.54 -2.59 -0.61
CA GLN A 11 -13.88 -2.50 -1.17
C GLN A 11 -14.82 -2.04 -0.05
N ILE A 12 -15.53 -0.94 -0.29
CA ILE A 12 -16.43 -0.29 0.67
C ILE A 12 -17.81 -0.16 0.02
N ARG A 13 -18.86 -0.55 0.72
CA ARG A 13 -20.25 -0.27 0.32
C ARG A 13 -21.04 0.26 1.50
N CYS A 14 -22.03 1.10 1.22
CA CYS A 14 -22.94 1.58 2.27
C CYS A 14 -24.12 0.62 2.44
N LYS A 15 -24.61 0.50 3.68
CA LYS A 15 -25.66 -0.46 4.05
C LYS A 15 -27.06 -0.06 3.54
N ASN A 16 -27.28 1.22 3.27
CA ASN A 16 -28.57 1.70 2.76
C ASN A 16 -28.72 1.36 1.27
N THR A 17 -29.37 0.24 0.97
CA THR A 17 -29.59 -0.27 -0.39
C THR A 17 -30.47 0.62 -1.27
N THR A 18 -31.26 1.53 -0.67
CA THR A 18 -32.06 2.50 -1.45
C THR A 18 -31.17 3.58 -2.07
N LEU A 19 -30.08 3.94 -1.39
CA LEU A 19 -29.12 4.96 -1.82
C LEU A 19 -27.92 4.36 -2.54
N CYS A 20 -27.46 3.18 -2.09
CA CYS A 20 -26.18 2.61 -2.46
C CYS A 20 -26.31 1.30 -3.23
N SER A 21 -25.34 1.11 -4.11
CA SER A 21 -25.13 -0.13 -4.85
C SER A 21 -24.59 -1.23 -3.93
N SER A 22 -25.07 -2.46 -4.12
CA SER A 22 -24.58 -3.67 -3.44
C SER A 22 -23.10 -3.97 -3.73
N ARG A 23 -22.58 -3.47 -4.85
CA ARG A 23 -21.18 -3.61 -5.26
C ARG A 23 -20.23 -2.68 -4.49
N GLY A 24 -20.72 -1.50 -4.12
CA GLY A 24 -19.89 -0.44 -3.53
C GLY A 24 -18.81 0.10 -4.48
N THR A 25 -17.71 0.57 -3.89
CA THR A 25 -16.57 1.18 -4.58
C THR A 25 -15.25 0.64 -4.04
N ARG A 26 -14.18 0.74 -4.84
CA ARG A 26 -12.82 0.40 -4.41
C ARG A 26 -12.05 1.69 -4.11
N VAL A 27 -11.36 1.71 -2.97
CA VAL A 27 -10.57 2.87 -2.53
C VAL A 27 -9.17 2.45 -2.11
N ILE A 28 -8.18 3.28 -2.42
CA ILE A 28 -6.82 3.11 -1.92
C ILE A 28 -6.66 4.05 -0.72
N VAL A 29 -6.23 3.52 0.42
CA VAL A 29 -5.92 4.35 1.59
C VAL A 29 -4.58 5.02 1.38
N THR A 30 -4.59 6.36 1.41
CA THR A 30 -3.41 7.20 1.17
C THR A 30 -3.06 8.10 2.33
N ASP A 31 -3.93 8.21 3.33
CA ASP A 31 -3.77 9.14 4.45
C ASP A 31 -4.40 8.56 5.73
N LEU A 32 -4.03 9.12 6.87
CA LEU A 32 -4.54 8.78 8.18
C LEU A 32 -5.36 9.96 8.72
N ASN A 33 -6.61 9.68 9.08
CA ASN A 33 -7.43 10.62 9.82
C ASN A 33 -7.28 10.36 11.32
N SER A 34 -6.92 11.38 12.10
CA SER A 34 -6.72 11.25 13.55
C SER A 34 -8.02 11.22 14.36
N ASN A 35 -9.16 11.52 13.73
CA ASN A 35 -10.49 11.43 14.34
C ASN A 35 -10.98 9.97 14.36
N ASN A 36 -11.48 9.52 15.51
CA ASN A 36 -11.99 8.17 15.74
C ASN A 36 -13.53 8.03 15.59
N GLN A 37 -14.23 9.09 15.19
CA GLN A 37 -15.69 9.08 14.97
C GLN A 37 -16.11 8.30 13.72
N THR A 38 -15.20 8.14 12.76
CA THR A 38 -15.48 7.48 11.47
C THR A 38 -14.32 6.58 11.07
N ASP A 39 -14.63 5.39 10.56
CA ASP A 39 -13.61 4.44 10.09
C ASP A 39 -12.87 4.94 8.84
N PHE A 40 -13.57 5.63 7.93
CA PHE A 40 -13.02 6.12 6.67
C PHE A 40 -13.47 7.55 6.36
N VAL A 41 -12.52 8.38 5.92
CA VAL A 41 -12.81 9.66 5.25
C VAL A 41 -12.51 9.47 3.77
N LEU A 42 -13.55 9.50 2.95
CA LEU A 42 -13.45 9.26 1.51
C LEU A 42 -13.44 10.58 0.74
N SER A 43 -12.72 10.61 -0.39
CA SER A 43 -12.90 11.70 -1.35
C SER A 43 -14.35 11.75 -1.82
N SER A 44 -14.87 12.93 -2.15
CA SER A 44 -16.25 13.09 -2.64
C SER A 44 -16.55 12.18 -3.83
N ARG A 45 -15.56 11.96 -4.70
CA ARG A 45 -15.67 11.02 -5.83
C ARG A 45 -15.86 9.58 -5.38
N ALA A 46 -15.05 9.11 -4.42
CA ALA A 46 -15.17 7.76 -3.89
C ALA A 46 -16.49 7.59 -3.13
N PHE A 47 -16.90 8.59 -2.34
CA PHE A 47 -18.15 8.54 -1.59
C PHE A 47 -19.37 8.43 -2.51
N MET A 48 -19.45 9.28 -3.55
CA MET A 48 -20.49 9.19 -4.59
C MET A 48 -20.49 7.85 -5.34
N ALA A 49 -19.33 7.24 -5.54
CA ALA A 49 -19.21 6.00 -6.31
C ALA A 49 -19.86 4.79 -5.62
N MET A 50 -20.19 4.89 -4.33
CA MET A 50 -21.00 3.87 -3.62
C MET A 50 -22.49 3.94 -4.00
N ALA A 51 -22.94 5.05 -4.56
CA ALA A 51 -24.35 5.30 -4.82
C ALA A 51 -24.93 4.43 -5.95
N ASN A 52 -26.24 4.24 -5.92
CA ASN A 52 -27.01 3.79 -7.07
C ASN A 52 -26.91 4.81 -8.21
N LYS A 53 -27.14 4.38 -9.45
CA LYS A 53 -27.05 5.24 -10.63
C LYS A 53 -27.97 6.46 -10.47
N GLY A 54 -27.39 7.65 -10.50
CA GLY A 54 -28.10 8.93 -10.34
C GLY A 54 -28.17 9.46 -8.90
N MET A 55 -27.87 8.63 -7.89
CA MET A 55 -28.02 8.97 -6.46
C MET A 55 -26.74 9.53 -5.82
N GLY A 56 -25.70 9.84 -6.61
CA GLY A 56 -24.41 10.29 -6.07
C GLY A 56 -24.52 11.58 -5.24
N GLN A 57 -25.33 12.54 -5.70
CA GLN A 57 -25.56 13.78 -4.96
C GLN A 57 -26.34 13.54 -3.66
N ASP A 58 -27.27 12.59 -3.65
CA ASP A 58 -28.02 12.22 -2.44
C ASP A 58 -27.09 11.58 -1.40
N VAL A 59 -26.19 10.70 -1.84
CA VAL A 59 -25.13 10.15 -0.98
C VAL A 59 -24.27 11.26 -0.41
N LEU A 60 -23.78 12.20 -1.23
CA LEU A 60 -22.99 13.34 -0.73
C LEU A 60 -23.73 14.18 0.31
N LYS A 61 -25.02 14.47 0.10
CA LYS A 61 -25.83 15.27 1.02
C LYS A 61 -26.03 14.59 2.37
N HIS A 62 -26.01 13.26 2.44
CA HIS A 62 -26.08 12.55 3.72
C HIS A 62 -24.86 12.79 4.59
N GLY A 63 -23.67 13.01 3.99
CA GLY A 63 -22.42 13.32 4.68
C GLY A 63 -21.78 12.11 5.38
N ILE A 64 -22.53 11.38 6.22
CA ILE A 64 -22.09 10.19 6.95
C ILE A 64 -23.02 9.03 6.61
N LEU A 65 -22.44 7.86 6.33
CA LEU A 65 -23.19 6.64 6.02
C LEU A 65 -22.57 5.45 6.75
N ASP A 66 -23.42 4.55 7.22
CA ASP A 66 -22.97 3.25 7.69
C ASP A 66 -22.47 2.42 6.51
N VAL A 67 -21.25 1.91 6.66
CA VAL A 67 -20.58 1.12 5.64
C VAL A 67 -20.22 -0.26 6.17
N GLU A 68 -19.98 -1.15 5.23
CA GLU A 68 -19.23 -2.38 5.42
C GLU A 68 -18.07 -2.35 4.42
N TYR A 69 -16.92 -2.89 4.84
CA TYR A 69 -15.71 -2.85 4.05
C TYR A 69 -14.87 -4.09 4.25
N LYS A 70 -14.05 -4.40 3.24
CA LYS A 70 -13.05 -5.45 3.32
C LYS A 70 -11.83 -5.13 2.49
N ARG A 71 -10.68 -5.65 2.91
CA ARG A 71 -9.45 -5.58 2.12
C ARG A 71 -9.62 -6.44 0.87
N VAL A 72 -9.10 -5.95 -0.25
CA VAL A 72 -9.06 -6.68 -1.51
C VAL A 72 -7.67 -6.57 -2.13
N PRO A 73 -7.19 -7.56 -2.88
CA PRO A 73 -5.87 -7.50 -3.50
C PRO A 73 -5.72 -6.35 -4.50
N CYS A 74 -4.60 -5.64 -4.42
CA CYS A 74 -4.15 -4.68 -5.44
C CYS A 74 -3.60 -5.42 -6.66
N GLU A 75 -4.19 -5.21 -7.84
CA GLU A 75 -3.69 -5.76 -9.09
C GLU A 75 -3.03 -4.68 -9.95
N TYR A 76 -1.71 -4.72 -10.08
CA TYR A 76 -0.93 -3.88 -10.98
C TYR A 76 -0.50 -4.68 -12.20
N LYS A 77 -1.33 -4.67 -13.26
CA LYS A 77 -1.03 -5.38 -14.53
C LYS A 77 0.10 -4.67 -15.27
N ASN A 78 1.08 -5.43 -15.73
CA ASN A 78 2.26 -4.94 -16.47
C ASN A 78 3.09 -3.90 -15.71
N GLN A 79 2.97 -3.86 -14.39
CA GLN A 79 3.65 -2.89 -13.55
C GLN A 79 4.21 -3.63 -12.33
N ASN A 80 5.53 -3.71 -12.26
CA ASN A 80 6.23 -4.23 -11.11
C ASN A 80 6.17 -3.23 -9.94
N LEU A 81 6.47 -3.72 -8.75
CA LEU A 81 6.82 -2.88 -7.62
C LEU A 81 7.94 -1.93 -8.05
N ALA A 82 7.78 -0.64 -7.77
CA ALA A 82 8.79 0.36 -8.08
C ALA A 82 9.32 1.00 -6.79
N VAL A 83 10.57 1.43 -6.84
CA VAL A 83 11.25 2.13 -5.75
C VAL A 83 11.51 3.56 -6.20
N ARG A 84 10.82 4.51 -5.55
CA ARG A 84 11.10 5.95 -5.73
C ARG A 84 12.10 6.39 -4.68
N VAL A 85 13.17 7.06 -5.10
CA VAL A 85 14.07 7.75 -4.17
C VAL A 85 13.42 9.07 -3.77
N GLU A 86 13.20 9.28 -2.47
CA GLU A 86 12.58 10.51 -1.98
C GLU A 86 13.56 11.68 -2.06
N GLU A 87 13.02 12.89 -2.25
CA GLU A 87 13.80 14.14 -2.42
C GLU A 87 14.70 14.46 -1.22
N SER A 88 14.34 13.97 -0.03
CA SER A 88 15.13 14.10 1.20
C SER A 88 16.43 13.29 1.19
N SER A 89 16.58 12.33 0.27
CA SER A 89 17.78 11.50 0.17
C SER A 89 19.02 12.33 -0.14
N LYS A 90 20.13 12.02 0.55
CA LYS A 90 21.38 12.76 0.42
C LYS A 90 22.57 11.82 0.37
N LYS A 91 23.10 11.59 -0.84
CA LYS A 91 24.32 10.80 -1.01
C LYS A 91 25.53 11.43 -0.30
N PRO A 92 26.44 10.62 0.27
CA PRO A 92 26.33 9.17 0.47
C PRO A 92 25.69 8.80 1.83
N ASN A 93 25.16 9.76 2.58
CA ASN A 93 24.91 9.60 4.01
C ASN A 93 23.47 9.19 4.36
N TYR A 94 22.50 9.43 3.48
CA TYR A 94 21.10 9.16 3.77
C TYR A 94 20.35 8.72 2.50
N LEU A 95 19.57 7.66 2.64
CA LEU A 95 18.67 7.15 1.60
C LEU A 95 17.29 6.98 2.20
N ALA A 96 16.30 7.64 1.61
CA ALA A 96 14.89 7.42 1.86
C ALA A 96 14.22 6.99 0.55
N ILE A 97 13.45 5.90 0.62
CA ILE A 97 12.73 5.36 -0.54
C ILE A 97 11.26 5.15 -0.23
N LYS A 98 10.42 5.30 -1.24
CA LYS A 98 9.00 4.96 -1.21
C LYS A 98 8.74 3.80 -2.14
N LEU A 99 8.06 2.78 -1.62
CA LEU A 99 7.56 1.68 -2.44
C LEU A 99 6.28 2.11 -3.15
N LEU A 100 6.23 1.88 -4.46
CA LEU A 100 5.08 2.15 -5.33
C LEU A 100 4.61 0.86 -5.98
N TYR A 101 3.32 0.79 -6.31
CA TYR A 101 2.71 -0.36 -7.00
C TYR A 101 2.87 -1.68 -6.24
N GLN A 102 2.80 -1.63 -4.91
CA GLN A 102 2.78 -2.84 -4.09
C GLN A 102 1.49 -3.62 -4.35
N GLY A 103 1.62 -4.77 -5.01
CA GLY A 103 0.49 -5.63 -5.35
C GLY A 103 0.10 -6.61 -4.24
N GLY A 104 -0.99 -7.33 -4.51
CA GLY A 104 -1.57 -8.29 -3.58
C GLY A 104 -2.35 -7.63 -2.45
N GLN A 105 -2.72 -8.43 -1.45
CA GLN A 105 -3.28 -7.96 -0.19
C GLN A 105 -2.20 -8.13 0.88
N THR A 106 -1.17 -7.29 0.82
CA THR A 106 0.05 -7.46 1.63
C THR A 106 0.45 -6.16 2.33
N GLU A 107 1.19 -6.28 3.43
CA GLU A 107 1.95 -5.20 4.05
C GLU A 107 3.43 -5.51 3.97
N VAL A 108 4.27 -4.55 3.58
CA VAL A 108 5.72 -4.68 3.82
C VAL A 108 5.97 -4.36 5.28
N VAL A 109 6.48 -5.31 6.06
CA VAL A 109 6.66 -5.16 7.53
C VAL A 109 8.12 -5.01 7.97
N ALA A 110 9.07 -5.35 7.09
CA ALA A 110 10.50 -5.14 7.31
C ALA A 110 11.21 -4.99 5.97
N MET A 111 12.32 -4.25 5.95
CA MET A 111 13.10 -4.01 4.75
C MET A 111 14.60 -3.89 5.07
N ASP A 112 15.42 -4.48 4.20
CA ASP A 112 16.87 -4.35 4.22
C ASP A 112 17.40 -3.90 2.86
N VAL A 113 18.57 -3.25 2.88
CA VAL A 113 19.34 -2.82 1.71
C VAL A 113 20.75 -3.40 1.75
N ALA A 114 21.30 -3.74 0.60
CA ALA A 114 22.69 -4.13 0.44
C ALA A 114 23.25 -3.61 -0.88
N LYS A 115 24.58 -3.58 -1.01
CA LYS A 115 25.23 -3.48 -2.31
C LYS A 115 24.90 -4.73 -3.13
N VAL A 116 24.66 -4.59 -4.42
CA VAL A 116 24.47 -5.72 -5.35
C VAL A 116 25.65 -6.70 -5.24
N GLY A 117 25.35 -7.98 -5.05
CA GLY A 117 26.34 -9.05 -4.88
C GLY A 117 26.93 -9.19 -3.47
N SER A 118 26.59 -8.29 -2.54
CA SER A 118 26.97 -8.39 -1.14
C SER A 118 25.96 -9.22 -0.34
N SER A 119 26.45 -9.98 0.65
CA SER A 119 25.65 -10.62 1.69
C SER A 119 25.52 -9.76 2.97
N ASN A 120 26.17 -8.59 3.02
CA ASN A 120 26.09 -7.66 4.13
C ASN A 120 24.85 -6.77 3.99
N TRP A 121 23.77 -7.16 4.66
CA TRP A 121 22.48 -6.46 4.68
C TRP A 121 22.41 -5.48 5.83
N GLY A 122 21.99 -4.24 5.54
CA GLY A 122 21.62 -3.24 6.54
C GLY A 122 20.11 -3.08 6.59
N PHE A 123 19.55 -2.98 7.79
CA PHE A 123 18.12 -2.71 7.95
C PHE A 123 17.77 -1.28 7.51
N MET A 124 16.53 -1.13 7.04
CA MET A 124 15.87 0.15 6.82
C MET A 124 14.75 0.33 7.85
N SER A 125 14.55 1.56 8.30
CA SER A 125 13.50 1.92 9.24
C SER A 125 12.30 2.46 8.50
N ARG A 126 11.08 2.16 8.95
CA ARG A 126 9.90 2.84 8.45
C ARG A 126 9.89 4.26 9.01
N ASN A 127 9.90 5.25 8.13
CA ASN A 127 9.84 6.65 8.51
C ASN A 127 8.37 7.10 8.67
N HIS A 128 7.62 7.13 7.58
CA HIS A 128 6.17 7.41 7.58
C HIS A 128 5.50 6.74 6.38
N GLY A 129 4.27 6.26 6.56
CA GLY A 129 3.53 5.54 5.52
C GLY A 129 4.36 4.43 4.86
N ALA A 130 4.53 4.51 3.54
CA ALA A 130 5.31 3.58 2.72
C ALA A 130 6.78 4.02 2.49
N VAL A 131 7.28 5.00 3.26
CA VAL A 131 8.67 5.48 3.18
C VAL A 131 9.56 4.72 4.17
N TRP A 132 10.68 4.21 3.64
CA TRP A 132 11.71 3.50 4.37
C TRP A 132 13.05 4.21 4.22
N ASP A 133 13.84 4.31 5.28
CA ASP A 133 15.12 5.02 5.25
C ASP A 133 16.27 4.34 5.98
N THR A 134 17.48 4.82 5.71
CA THR A 134 18.70 4.41 6.40
C THR A 134 19.80 5.48 6.27
N ASP A 135 20.52 5.70 7.36
CA ASP A 135 21.74 6.53 7.41
C ASP A 135 23.01 5.72 7.07
N ARG A 136 22.87 4.42 6.77
CA ARG A 136 23.98 3.50 6.48
C ARG A 136 23.93 3.03 5.03
N VAL A 137 24.00 3.98 4.10
CA VAL A 137 23.86 3.70 2.67
C VAL A 137 25.07 2.90 2.15
N PRO A 138 24.87 1.70 1.58
CA PRO A 138 25.97 0.96 0.96
C PRO A 138 26.54 1.70 -0.27
N ALA A 139 27.85 1.61 -0.50
CA ALA A 139 28.46 2.18 -1.69
C ALA A 139 28.25 1.28 -2.92
N GLY A 140 27.81 1.86 -4.04
CA GLY A 140 27.55 1.18 -5.31
C GLY A 140 26.07 0.99 -5.64
N ALA A 141 25.78 0.15 -6.63
CA ALA A 141 24.40 -0.23 -6.96
C ALA A 141 23.77 -1.03 -5.81
N LEU A 142 22.46 -0.84 -5.59
CA LEU A 142 21.74 -1.36 -4.44
C LEU A 142 20.69 -2.41 -4.81
N GLN A 143 20.55 -3.38 -3.92
CA GLN A 143 19.52 -4.41 -3.89
C GLN A 143 18.72 -4.31 -2.59
N PHE A 144 17.47 -4.77 -2.63
CA PHE A 144 16.56 -4.71 -1.49
C PHE A 144 15.96 -6.07 -1.23
N ARG A 145 15.74 -6.39 0.03
CA ARG A 145 14.84 -7.47 0.43
C ARG A 145 13.87 -6.95 1.47
N PHE A 146 12.68 -7.50 1.48
CA PHE A 146 11.65 -7.10 2.43
C PHE A 146 10.70 -8.24 2.73
N VAL A 147 10.09 -8.19 3.92
CA VAL A 147 9.08 -9.15 4.34
C VAL A 147 7.72 -8.58 4.02
N VAL A 148 6.89 -9.33 3.31
CA VAL A 148 5.48 -9.03 3.12
C VAL A 148 4.59 -9.95 3.92
N THR A 149 3.43 -9.49 4.40
CA THR A 149 2.40 -10.40 4.92
C THR A 149 1.85 -11.28 3.81
N ALA A 150 1.71 -12.58 4.05
CA ALA A 150 1.28 -13.56 3.06
C ALA A 150 0.74 -14.83 3.75
N GLY A 151 -0.52 -15.21 3.45
CA GLY A 151 -1.21 -16.22 4.24
C GLY A 151 -1.34 -15.78 5.70
N PHE A 152 -1.15 -16.70 6.63
CA PHE A 152 -1.09 -16.39 8.07
C PHE A 152 0.31 -15.96 8.55
N ASP A 153 1.30 -15.92 7.65
CA ASP A 153 2.71 -15.68 7.95
C ASP A 153 3.27 -14.49 7.16
N GLY A 154 4.61 -14.36 7.15
CA GLY A 154 5.35 -13.44 6.29
C GLY A 154 6.14 -14.17 5.21
N LYS A 155 6.37 -13.50 4.08
CA LYS A 155 7.17 -13.99 2.95
C LYS A 155 8.28 -13.00 2.63
N TRP A 156 9.50 -13.50 2.46
CA TRP A 156 10.60 -12.71 1.96
C TRP A 156 10.50 -12.49 0.45
N ILE A 157 10.70 -11.25 0.05
CA ILE A 157 10.79 -10.81 -1.33
C ILE A 157 12.18 -10.21 -1.54
N TRP A 158 12.82 -10.55 -2.67
CA TRP A 158 14.16 -10.08 -2.99
C TRP A 158 14.17 -9.38 -4.36
N ALA A 159 14.46 -8.09 -4.34
CA ALA A 159 14.68 -7.25 -5.52
C ALA A 159 16.19 -7.05 -5.73
N GLN A 160 16.76 -7.84 -6.64
CA GLN A 160 18.21 -8.09 -6.73
C GLN A 160 19.04 -6.94 -7.29
N LYS A 161 18.46 -6.04 -8.08
CA LYS A 161 19.16 -4.90 -8.69
C LYS A 161 18.17 -3.80 -9.01
N VAL A 162 18.06 -2.83 -8.12
CA VAL A 162 17.00 -1.80 -8.19
C VAL A 162 17.59 -0.42 -8.42
N LEU A 163 18.42 0.06 -7.50
CA LEU A 163 19.03 1.39 -7.62
C LEU A 163 20.42 1.27 -8.26
N PRO A 164 20.71 2.00 -9.35
CA PRO A 164 22.06 2.10 -9.87
C PRO A 164 22.93 2.93 -8.91
N GLU A 165 24.25 2.83 -9.01
CA GLU A 165 25.18 3.57 -8.16
C GLU A 165 24.95 5.10 -8.19
N ASP A 166 24.54 5.62 -9.35
CA ASP A 166 24.25 7.04 -9.60
C ASP A 166 22.77 7.40 -9.40
N TRP A 167 22.01 6.61 -8.61
CA TRP A 167 20.60 6.91 -8.28
C TRP A 167 20.37 8.37 -7.87
N LYS A 168 19.22 8.93 -8.23
CA LYS A 168 18.92 10.36 -8.03
C LYS A 168 17.64 10.53 -7.19
N PRO A 169 17.62 11.49 -6.25
CA PRO A 169 16.38 11.91 -5.60
C PRO A 169 15.30 12.27 -6.64
N GLY A 170 14.05 11.94 -6.33
CA GLY A 170 12.89 12.16 -7.18
C GLY A 170 12.65 11.10 -8.26
N MET A 171 13.65 10.27 -8.56
CA MET A 171 13.55 9.24 -9.61
C MET A 171 12.90 7.95 -9.12
N THR A 172 12.25 7.24 -10.04
CA THR A 172 11.61 5.95 -9.80
C THR A 172 12.30 4.85 -10.59
N TYR A 173 12.55 3.72 -9.95
CA TYR A 173 13.27 2.57 -10.48
C TYR A 173 12.40 1.31 -10.38
N ASP A 174 12.35 0.52 -11.45
CA ASP A 174 11.66 -0.76 -11.46
C ASP A 174 12.45 -1.79 -10.63
N SER A 175 11.77 -2.53 -9.74
CA SER A 175 12.39 -3.58 -8.93
C SER A 175 12.52 -4.94 -9.64
N GLY A 176 11.79 -5.15 -10.74
CA GLY A 176 11.64 -6.43 -11.43
C GLY A 176 10.74 -7.43 -10.70
N VAL A 177 10.11 -7.02 -9.60
CA VAL A 177 9.30 -7.90 -8.75
C VAL A 177 7.83 -7.54 -8.81
N GLN A 178 6.99 -8.55 -8.97
CA GLN A 178 5.55 -8.44 -8.80
C GLN A 178 5.12 -9.20 -7.54
N ILE A 179 4.28 -8.57 -6.72
CA ILE A 179 3.72 -9.17 -5.50
C ILE A 179 2.24 -9.42 -5.76
N THR A 180 1.80 -10.66 -5.56
CA THR A 180 0.40 -11.07 -5.72
C THR A 180 -0.12 -11.84 -4.51
N ASP A 181 0.67 -11.89 -3.44
CA ASP A 181 0.35 -12.63 -2.23
C ASP A 181 -0.88 -12.01 -1.52
N ILE A 182 -1.59 -12.85 -0.76
CA ILE A 182 -2.80 -12.45 -0.02
C ILE A 182 -2.58 -12.80 1.44
N ALA A 183 -2.59 -11.81 2.33
CA ALA A 183 -2.62 -12.01 3.76
C ALA A 183 -3.99 -12.51 4.19
N GLN A 184 -4.01 -13.58 4.99
CA GLN A 184 -5.20 -14.09 5.64
C GLN A 184 -5.31 -13.51 7.04
N GLU A 185 -6.50 -13.06 7.40
CA GLU A 185 -6.81 -12.60 8.74
C GLU A 185 -7.49 -13.73 9.51
N GLY A 186 -7.23 -13.84 10.81
CA GLY A 186 -7.85 -14.84 11.69
C GLY A 186 -9.32 -14.53 12.00
N CYS A 187 -10.16 -14.32 10.98
CA CYS A 187 -11.60 -14.17 11.11
C CYS A 187 -12.32 -15.52 10.98
N SER A 188 -13.42 -15.71 11.72
CA SER A 188 -14.32 -16.85 11.53
C SER A 188 -15.75 -16.49 11.95
N PRO A 189 -16.72 -16.46 11.01
CA PRO A 189 -16.56 -16.62 9.56
C PRO A 189 -16.03 -15.34 8.89
N CYS A 190 -15.06 -15.45 7.98
CA CYS A 190 -14.65 -14.35 7.09
C CYS A 190 -15.67 -14.19 5.94
N ASP A 191 -16.01 -12.95 5.56
CA ASP A 191 -16.79 -12.68 4.36
C ASP A 191 -15.90 -12.67 3.09
N ASP A 192 -15.66 -13.86 2.57
CA ASP A 192 -14.90 -14.07 1.34
C ASP A 192 -15.75 -13.86 0.07
N GLY A 193 -17.05 -13.57 0.22
CA GLY A 193 -18.00 -13.48 -0.89
C GLY A 193 -17.76 -12.26 -1.76
N VAL A 194 -17.68 -12.42 -3.09
CA VAL A 194 -17.60 -11.25 -3.99
C VAL A 194 -18.90 -10.46 -3.92
N TRP A 195 -18.83 -9.21 -3.49
CA TRP A 195 -19.98 -8.30 -3.50
C TRP A 195 -20.32 -7.95 -4.95
N LYS A 196 -21.52 -8.36 -5.38
CA LYS A 196 -22.05 -8.17 -6.74
C LYS A 196 -23.07 -7.04 -6.77
#